data_AF-A0A8T5ECY9-F1
#
_entry.id   AF-A0A8T5ECY9-F1
#
_cell.length_a   1.000
_cell.length_b   1.000
_cell.length_c   1.000
_cell.angle_alpha   90.00
_cell.angle_beta   90.00
_cell.angle_gamma   90.00
#
_symmetry.space_group_name_H-M   'P 1'
#
loop_
_entity.id
_entity.type
_entity.pdbx_description
1 polymer ?
#
loop_
_entity_poly.entity_id
_entity_poly.type
_entity_poly.pdbx_seq_one_letter_code
_entity_poly.pdbx_strand_id
1 'polypeptide(L)' 'MKCKYCDQIFVENADTVLNYFNHVQINHYDTLTDDDKIMHDIRDKMIKSKKEFEILKKKIGDSDLIFNQKYLDV' A
#
# COMPACT_ATOMS: atom_id res chain seq x y z
N MET A 1 12.88 7.57 11.65
CA MET A 1 11.82 6.95 12.50
C MET A 1 12.33 5.68 13.22
N LYS A 2 12.04 5.47 14.51
CA LYS A 2 12.41 4.24 15.28
C LYS A 2 11.21 3.29 15.42
N CYS A 3 11.42 1.97 15.37
CA CYS A 3 10.40 0.97 15.69
C CYS A 3 9.94 1.08 17.16
N LYS A 4 8.63 0.92 17.41
CA LYS A 4 8.11 0.88 18.79
C LYS A 4 8.34 -0.45 19.51
N TYR A 5 8.60 -1.52 18.74
CA TYR A 5 8.69 -2.90 19.25
C TYR A 5 10.12 -3.44 19.32
N CYS A 6 11.07 -2.76 18.67
CA CYS A 6 12.48 -3.14 18.66
C CYS A 6 13.38 -1.94 18.41
N ASP A 7 14.70 -2.15 18.41
CA ASP A 7 15.68 -1.08 18.21
C ASP A 7 15.96 -0.73 16.74
N GLN A 8 15.18 -1.26 15.79
CA GLN A 8 15.32 -0.92 14.39
C GLN A 8 15.07 0.58 14.15
N ILE A 9 16.01 1.22 13.45
CA ILE A 9 15.91 2.61 13.00
C ILE A 9 15.74 2.60 11.48
N PHE A 10 14.78 3.37 10.99
CA PHE A 10 14.49 3.55 9.57
C PHE A 10 15.08 4.88 9.09
N VAL A 11 15.79 4.80 7.96
CA VAL A 11 16.27 5.95 7.20
C VAL A 11 15.07 6.75 6.70
N GLU A 12 15.11 8.07 6.89
CA GLU A 12 14.01 8.95 6.52
C GLU A 12 14.05 9.29 5.03
N ASN A 13 13.02 8.84 4.32
CA ASN A 13 12.81 8.96 2.88
C ASN A 13 11.32 8.77 2.55
N ALA A 14 10.96 8.83 1.26
CA ALA A 14 9.57 8.71 0.80
C ALA A 14 8.90 7.39 1.22
N ASP A 15 9.67 6.32 1.40
CA ASP A 15 9.16 4.97 1.69
C ASP A 15 9.19 4.63 3.19
N THR A 16 9.61 5.55 4.06
CA THR A 16 9.81 5.27 5.50
C THR A 16 8.58 4.66 6.16
N VAL A 17 7.39 5.19 5.85
CA VAL A 17 6.13 4.69 6.42
C VAL A 17 5.81 3.28 5.92
N LEU A 18 6.04 3.01 4.64
CA LEU A 18 5.82 1.69 4.04
C LEU A 18 6.82 0.66 4.59
N ASN A 19 8.08 1.07 4.73
CA ASN A 19 9.14 0.24 5.30
C ASN A 19 8.85 -0.10 6.77
N TYR A 20 8.39 0.88 7.55
CA TYR A 20 7.95 0.66 8.93
C TYR A 20 6.76 -0.32 8.99
N PHE A 21 5.76 -0.12 8.14
CA PHE A 21 4.58 -0.99 8.07
C PHE A 21 4.97 -2.44 7.76
N ASN A 22 5.77 -2.67 6.71
CA ASN A 22 6.23 -4.00 6.34
C ASN A 22 7.09 -4.65 7.44
N HIS A 23 7.92 -3.87 8.12
CA HIS A 23 8.71 -4.37 9.23
C HIS A 23 7.84 -4.85 10.39
N VAL A 24 6.80 -4.09 10.77
CA VAL A 24 5.84 -4.51 11.79
C VAL A 24 5.13 -5.78 11.36
N GLN A 25 4.67 -5.86 10.10
CA GLN A 25 4.02 -7.05 9.55
C GLN A 25 4.86 -8.32 9.66
N ILE A 26 6.15 -8.23 9.34
CA ILE A 26 7.03 -9.41 9.28
C ILE A 26 7.50 -9.83 10.68
N ASN A 27 7.80 -8.86 11.55
CA ASN A 27 8.54 -9.15 12.78
C ASN A 27 7.71 -9.01 14.06
N HIS A 28 6.60 -8.27 14.01
CA HIS A 28 5.87 -7.86 15.20
C HIS A 28 4.35 -8.07 15.11
N TYR A 29 3.85 -8.64 14.01
CA TYR A 29 2.41 -8.81 13.80
C TYR A 29 1.74 -9.61 14.93
N ASP A 30 2.36 -10.69 15.38
CA ASP A 30 1.80 -11.52 16.45
C ASP A 30 1.74 -10.81 17.81
N THR A 31 2.57 -9.78 18.00
CA THR A 31 2.61 -8.95 19.21
C THR A 31 1.55 -7.85 19.23
N LEU A 32 0.84 -7.64 18.12
CA LEU A 32 -0.25 -6.68 18.02
C LEU A 32 -1.48 -7.17 18.78
N THR A 33 -2.26 -6.22 19.30
CA THR A 33 -3.61 -6.51 19.80
C THR A 33 -4.52 -6.92 18.65
N ASP A 34 -5.63 -7.59 18.94
CA ASP A 34 -6.55 -8.04 17.90
C ASP A 34 -7.11 -6.86 17.06
N ASP A 35 -7.42 -5.74 17.71
CA ASP A 35 -7.84 -4.51 17.01
C ASP A 35 -6.73 -3.97 16.09
N ASP A 36 -5.48 -3.94 16.57
CA ASP A 36 -4.33 -3.50 15.77
C ASP A 36 -4.08 -4.44 14.59
N LYS A 37 -4.28 -5.76 14.76
CA LYS A 37 -4.17 -6.76 13.67
C LYS A 37 -5.23 -6.51 12.60
N ILE A 38 -6.48 -6.27 12.99
CA ILE A 38 -7.57 -5.96 12.05
C ILE A 38 -7.23 -4.71 11.23
N MET A 39 -6.79 -3.64 11.89
CA MET A 39 -6.42 -2.39 11.22
C MET A 39 -5.21 -2.58 10.30
N HIS A 40 -4.25 -3.40 10.72
CA HIS A 40 -3.08 -3.75 9.92
C HIS A 40 -3.49 -4.51 8.65
N ASP A 41 -4.36 -5.51 8.76
CA ASP A 41 -4.84 -6.31 7.64
C ASP A 41 -5.65 -5.48 6.63
N ILE A 42 -6.48 -4.56 7.11
CA ILE A 42 -7.21 -3.62 6.25
C ILE A 42 -6.22 -2.78 5.44
N ARG A 43 -5.19 -2.24 6.09
CA ARG A 43 -4.17 -1.43 5.41
C ARG A 43 -3.36 -2.25 4.40
N ASP A 44 -2.98 -3.48 4.72
CA ASP A 44 -2.29 -4.37 3.78
C ASP A 44 -3.13 -4.63 2.53
N LYS A 45 -4.43 -4.90 2.70
CA LYS A 45 -5.39 -5.05 1.59
C LYS A 45 -5.47 -3.78 0.74
N MET A 46 -5.52 -2.59 1.36
CA MET A 46 -5.54 -1.32 0.63
C MET A 46 -4.26 -1.08 -0.18
N ILE A 47 -3.09 -1.39 0.40
CA ILE A 47 -1.80 -1.26 -0.30
C ILE A 47 -1.74 -2.19 -1.50
N LYS A 48 -2.18 -3.45 -1.35
CA LYS A 48 -2.26 -4.43 -2.44
C LYS A 48 -3.21 -3.96 -3.54
N SER A 49 -4.42 -3.57 -3.17
CA SER A 49 -5.43 -3.06 -4.11
C SER A 49 -4.92 -1.84 -4.89
N LYS A 50 -4.22 -0.90 -4.23
CA LYS A 50 -3.61 0.24 -4.92
C LYS A 50 -2.54 -0.20 -5.93
N LYS A 51 -1.65 -1.12 -5.55
CA LYS A 51 -0.62 -1.65 -6.46
C LYS A 51 -1.25 -2.34 -7.67
N GLU A 52 -2.29 -3.14 -7.45
CA GLU A 52 -3.04 -3.82 -8.51
C GLU A 52 -3.72 -2.81 -9.45
N PHE A 53 -4.37 -1.79 -8.90
CA PHE A 53 -4.97 -0.71 -9.68
C PHE A 53 -3.94 0.01 -10.56
N GLU A 54 -2.78 0.38 -10.02
CA GLU A 54 -1.71 1.02 -10.80
C GLU A 54 -1.17 0.11 -11.92
N ILE A 55 -1.09 -1.22 -11.68
CA ILE A 55 -0.73 -2.20 -12.70
C ILE A 55 -1.79 -2.28 -13.79
N LEU A 56 -3.07 -2.33 -13.41
CA LEU A 56 -4.20 -2.39 -14.34
C LEU A 56 -4.27 -1.13 -15.21
N LYS A 57 -4.13 0.05 -14.59
CA LYS A 57 -4.06 1.35 -15.27
C LYS A 57 -2.97 1.39 -16.33
N LYS A 58 -1.77 0.87 -16.02
CA LYS A 58 -0.67 0.76 -17.00
C LYS A 58 -0.97 -0.23 -18.14
N LYS A 59 -1.69 -1.31 -17.87
CA LYS A 59 -1.99 -2.37 -18.86
C LYS A 59 -3.13 -2.01 -19.81
N ILE A 60 -4.22 -1.48 -19.27
CA ILE A 60 -5.49 -1.27 -19.99
C ILE A 60 -5.58 0.19 -20.48
N GLY A 61 -4.75 1.08 -19.94
CA GLY A 61 -4.91 2.52 -20.06
C GLY A 61 -5.78 3.04 -18.92
N ASP A 62 -5.67 4.34 -18.63
CA ASP A 62 -6.60 5.01 -17.71
C ASP A 62 -8.00 4.90 -18.31
N SER A 63 -8.98 4.29 -17.61
CA SER A 63 -10.32 4.14 -18.20
C SER A 63 -10.98 5.49 -18.52
N ASP A 64 -10.57 6.55 -17.82
CA ASP A 64 -10.93 7.94 -18.13
C ASP A 64 -10.47 8.37 -19.53
N LEU A 65 -9.37 7.81 -20.05
CA LEU A 65 -8.91 8.03 -21.43
C LEU A 65 -9.59 7.09 -22.44
N ILE A 66 -9.93 5.86 -22.04
CA ILE A 66 -10.63 4.90 -22.91
C ILE A 66 -12.05 5.37 -23.23
N PHE A 67 -12.72 6.04 -22.28
CA PHE A 67 -14.06 6.60 -22.50
C PHE A 67 -14.06 7.75 -23.52
N ASN A 68 -13.02 8.59 -23.51
CA ASN A 68 -12.88 9.71 -24.45
C ASN A 68 -12.54 9.29 -25.89
N GLN A 69 -12.03 8.06 -26.09
CA GLN A 69 -11.68 7.59 -27.43
C GLN A 69 -12.89 7.15 -28.26
N LYS A 70 -14.02 6.82 -27.63
CA LYS A 70 -15.28 6.48 -28.33
C LYS A 70 -16.05 7.69 -28.89
N TYR A 71 -15.60 8.91 -28.63
CA TYR A 71 -16.24 10.15 -29.08
C TYR A 71 -15.43 10.91 -30.15
N LEU A 72 -14.35 10.34 -30.68
CA LEU A 72 -13.56 10.92 -31.77
C LEU A 72 -14.02 10.48 -33.18
N ASP A 73 -15.02 9.59 -33.27
CA ASP A 73 -15.65 9.18 -34.54
C ASP A 73 -17.00 9.92 -34.79
N VAL A 74 -17.02 11.25 -34.62
CA VAL A 74 -18.11 12.13 -35.10
C VAL A 74 -17.57 13.07 -36.17
#